data_AF-I2H944-F1
#
_entry.id   AF-I2H944-F1
#
_cell.length_a   1.000
_cell.length_b   1.000
_cell.length_c   1.000
_cell.angle_alpha   90.00
_cell.angle_beta   90.00
_cell.angle_gamma   90.00
#
_symmetry.space_group_name_H-M   'P 1'
#
loop_
_entity.id
_entity.type
_entity.pdbx_description
1 polymer ?
#
loop_
_entity_poly.entity_id
_entity_poly.type
_entity_poly.pdbx_seq_one_letter_code
_entity_poly.pdbx_strand_id
1 'polypeptide(L)'
;MIIHNHEKQLNNKFKTITVSIKRWTIKVSLVIFILVTYSLLLLFNRQTCEASNDVSDEELQNSEKRMMIPNLKLRQIYRHGVGEFYQMHQILDIDEKVSQELGENYQAQINMLQASEFSMEEYYDIKWTSNENFKTDNPFNFTFNLKGKTMKYYRMKNRDPDHIEDYLNFAFKNPELADLIDLDWSNDEDILVPDVEDKHTILSLAILTSNSYVGTPYEGDWRNVTDEYNSTEPDGFGWDGDGLRGYIFTDDEKKLVVLSIKGTSARALPGGGGGGDTATTVNDKINDNLLFSCCCARVGYLWTTVCDCYEKSYTCNERCLEKELRRKDRYYYAVMEIYKELYKNYPDYNVWLTGHSLGGALASLLGRTFGIPTVTFEAPGEDLPARRLHLPFPPGLPSYLEGIWHFGHNADPIFMGTCNGASSSCSIGGYAMETECHTGQVCVYNVVKDKGWHVNLLHHRIHTVIDDVIEDYDDVPRCVDPDPCVDCFNWRFTSTDWEDDG
;
A
#
# COMPACT_ATOMS: atom_id res chain seq x y z
N MET A 1 16.26 -25.83 -94.87
CA MET A 1 16.57 -24.85 -93.79
C MET A 1 15.34 -24.25 -93.10
N ILE A 2 14.10 -24.49 -93.56
CA ILE A 2 12.88 -23.89 -92.95
C ILE A 2 12.20 -24.84 -91.93
N ILE A 3 12.35 -26.16 -92.07
CA ILE A 3 11.73 -27.16 -91.18
C ILE A 3 12.44 -27.22 -89.80
N HIS A 4 13.76 -27.04 -89.76
CA HIS A 4 14.54 -27.16 -88.52
C HIS A 4 14.36 -25.96 -87.56
N ASN A 5 13.89 -24.81 -88.06
CA ASN A 5 13.69 -23.61 -87.25
C ASN A 5 12.32 -23.61 -86.55
N HIS A 6 11.31 -24.26 -87.14
CA HIS A 6 9.98 -24.39 -86.54
C HIS A 6 9.96 -25.38 -85.36
N GLU A 7 10.73 -26.46 -85.45
CA GLU A 7 10.84 -27.49 -84.40
C GLU A 7 11.54 -26.98 -83.13
N LYS A 8 12.55 -26.11 -83.28
CA LYS A 8 13.22 -25.43 -82.16
C LYS A 8 12.33 -24.42 -81.45
N GLN A 9 11.48 -23.68 -82.17
CA GLN A 9 10.54 -22.74 -81.54
C GLN A 9 9.41 -23.45 -80.78
N LEU A 10 8.89 -24.56 -81.31
CA LEU A 10 7.87 -25.37 -80.64
C LEU A 10 8.43 -26.02 -79.36
N ASN A 11 9.62 -26.60 -79.40
CA ASN A 11 10.26 -27.20 -78.22
C ASN A 11 10.58 -26.17 -77.12
N ASN A 12 10.98 -24.95 -77.49
CA ASN A 12 11.19 -23.89 -76.51
C ASN A 12 9.88 -23.41 -75.88
N LYS A 13 8.80 -23.23 -76.66
CA LYS A 13 7.47 -22.90 -76.09
C LYS A 13 6.95 -23.99 -75.15
N PHE A 14 7.10 -25.27 -75.50
CA PHE A 14 6.71 -26.38 -74.63
C PHE A 14 7.52 -26.43 -73.33
N LYS A 15 8.83 -26.15 -73.37
CA LYS A 15 9.68 -26.03 -72.17
C LYS A 15 9.25 -24.86 -71.27
N THR A 16 8.92 -23.70 -71.84
CA THR A 16 8.49 -22.54 -71.04
C THR A 16 7.13 -22.79 -70.38
N ILE A 17 6.20 -23.45 -71.08
CA ILE A 17 4.89 -23.81 -70.54
C ILE A 17 5.03 -24.86 -69.42
N THR A 18 5.85 -25.90 -69.60
CA THR A 18 6.07 -26.92 -68.55
C THR A 18 6.76 -26.37 -67.31
N VAL A 19 7.70 -25.41 -67.45
CA VAL A 19 8.33 -24.73 -66.30
C VAL A 19 7.33 -23.81 -65.58
N SER A 20 6.45 -23.13 -66.32
CA SER A 20 5.41 -22.27 -65.73
C SER A 20 4.35 -23.10 -64.97
N ILE A 21 3.91 -24.22 -65.55
CA ILE A 21 3.00 -25.17 -64.88
C ILE A 21 3.66 -25.77 -63.64
N LYS A 22 4.93 -26.19 -63.69
CA LYS A 22 5.66 -26.68 -62.49
C LYS A 22 5.78 -25.62 -61.39
N ARG A 23 6.05 -24.36 -61.74
CA ARG A 23 6.09 -23.25 -60.75
C ARG A 23 4.72 -22.96 -60.16
N TRP A 24 3.65 -23.06 -60.96
CA TRP A 24 2.29 -22.88 -60.49
C TRP A 24 1.85 -24.03 -59.57
N THR A 25 2.14 -25.29 -59.93
CA THR A 25 1.86 -26.45 -59.05
C THR A 25 2.62 -26.37 -57.73
N ILE A 26 3.90 -25.94 -57.74
CA ILE A 26 4.68 -25.76 -56.50
C ILE A 26 4.06 -24.67 -55.61
N LYS A 27 3.65 -23.53 -56.20
CA LYS A 27 3.00 -22.45 -55.42
C LYS A 27 1.66 -22.89 -54.84
N VAL A 28 0.85 -23.62 -55.60
CA VAL A 28 -0.44 -24.16 -55.12
C VAL A 28 -0.21 -25.19 -54.02
N SER A 29 0.76 -26.10 -54.17
CA SER A 29 1.12 -27.05 -53.11
C SER A 29 1.63 -26.36 -51.84
N LEU A 30 2.37 -25.25 -51.96
CA LEU A 30 2.87 -24.50 -50.81
C LEU A 30 1.73 -23.79 -50.06
N VAL A 31 0.77 -23.21 -50.79
CA VAL A 31 -0.42 -22.58 -50.19
C VAL A 31 -1.31 -23.61 -49.50
N ILE A 32 -1.52 -24.78 -50.13
CA ILE A 32 -2.27 -25.89 -49.51
C ILE A 32 -1.55 -26.36 -48.25
N PHE A 33 -0.22 -26.51 -48.28
CA PHE A 33 0.56 -26.90 -47.11
C PHE A 33 0.41 -25.90 -45.97
N ILE A 34 0.50 -24.59 -46.25
CA ILE A 34 0.30 -23.53 -45.26
C ILE A 34 -1.11 -23.60 -44.65
N LEU A 35 -2.15 -23.74 -45.47
CA LEU A 35 -3.54 -23.83 -45.01
C LEU A 35 -3.80 -25.08 -44.16
N VAL A 36 -3.21 -26.23 -44.52
CA VAL A 36 -3.31 -27.46 -43.75
C VAL A 36 -2.54 -27.34 -42.43
N THR A 37 -1.34 -26.76 -42.43
CA THR A 37 -0.59 -26.52 -41.19
C THR A 37 -1.31 -25.54 -40.26
N TYR A 38 -1.94 -24.49 -40.81
CA TYR A 38 -2.72 -23.53 -40.03
C TYR A 38 -3.99 -24.17 -39.45
N SER A 39 -4.68 -25.01 -40.24
CA SER A 39 -5.85 -25.76 -39.76
C SER A 39 -5.49 -26.78 -38.69
N LEU A 40 -4.36 -27.47 -38.84
CA LEU A 40 -3.84 -28.39 -37.82
C LEU A 40 -3.42 -27.66 -36.54
N LEU A 41 -2.80 -26.49 -36.66
CA LEU A 41 -2.47 -25.63 -35.51
C LEU A 41 -3.74 -25.15 -34.78
N LEU A 42 -4.79 -24.77 -35.52
CA LEU A 42 -6.08 -24.39 -34.93
C LEU A 42 -6.77 -25.58 -34.24
N LEU A 43 -6.68 -26.79 -34.81
CA LEU A 43 -7.21 -28.01 -34.18
C LEU A 43 -6.40 -28.40 -32.94
N PHE A 44 -5.08 -28.27 -32.97
CA PHE A 44 -4.22 -28.48 -31.81
C PHE A 44 -4.50 -27.46 -30.71
N ASN A 45 -4.64 -26.17 -31.05
CA ASN A 45 -4.99 -25.12 -30.09
C ASN A 45 -6.38 -25.37 -29.48
N ARG A 46 -7.33 -25.85 -30.29
CA ARG A 46 -8.67 -26.19 -29.82
C ARG A 46 -8.65 -27.41 -28.89
N GLN A 47 -7.86 -28.44 -29.20
CA GLN A 47 -7.69 -29.60 -28.31
C GLN A 47 -6.96 -29.23 -27.02
N THR A 48 -5.99 -28.31 -27.04
CA THR A 48 -5.35 -27.82 -25.81
C THR A 48 -6.26 -26.90 -25.01
N CYS A 49 -7.15 -26.13 -25.64
CA CYS A 49 -8.16 -25.34 -24.95
C CYS A 49 -9.33 -26.19 -24.42
N GLU A 50 -9.70 -27.29 -25.08
CA GLU A 50 -10.69 -28.24 -24.58
C GLU A 50 -10.09 -29.15 -23.49
N ALA A 51 -8.79 -29.48 -23.55
CA ALA A 51 -8.09 -30.24 -22.50
C ALA A 51 -7.67 -29.39 -21.29
N SER A 52 -7.61 -28.06 -21.41
CA SER A 52 -7.43 -27.14 -20.27
C SER A 52 -8.74 -26.80 -19.56
N ASN A 53 -9.89 -27.23 -20.10
CA ASN A 53 -11.22 -27.00 -19.54
C ASN A 53 -11.81 -28.23 -18.85
N ASP A 54 -11.01 -29.28 -18.64
CA ASP A 54 -11.39 -30.50 -17.93
C ASP A 54 -10.56 -30.67 -16.64
N VAL A 55 -10.27 -29.54 -15.98
CA VAL A 55 -10.04 -29.54 -14.53
C VAL A 55 -11.40 -29.84 -13.92
N SER A 56 -11.55 -31.05 -13.40
CA SER A 56 -12.76 -31.52 -12.74
C SER A 56 -13.31 -30.45 -11.79
N ASP A 57 -14.61 -30.21 -11.86
CA ASP A 57 -15.40 -29.36 -10.95
C ASP A 57 -15.21 -29.71 -9.44
N GLU A 58 -14.45 -30.76 -9.11
CA GLU A 58 -13.97 -31.09 -7.75
C GLU A 58 -12.80 -30.20 -7.26
N GLU A 59 -11.96 -29.62 -8.13
CA GLU A 59 -10.90 -28.67 -7.70
C GLU A 59 -11.41 -27.22 -7.56
N LEU A 60 -12.55 -26.88 -8.18
CA LEU A 60 -13.23 -25.59 -7.99
C LEU A 60 -14.08 -25.54 -6.70
N GLN A 61 -14.21 -26.68 -6.01
CA GLN A 61 -14.91 -26.83 -4.73
C GLN A 61 -13.96 -26.94 -3.54
N ASN A 62 -12.72 -26.46 -3.66
CA ASN A 62 -12.00 -26.08 -2.45
C ASN A 62 -12.66 -24.79 -1.95
N SER A 63 -13.72 -24.94 -1.14
CA SER A 63 -14.36 -23.81 -0.50
C SER A 63 -13.29 -23.11 0.33
N GLU A 64 -12.74 -21.99 -0.17
CA GLU A 64 -12.07 -21.02 0.68
C GLU A 64 -13.05 -20.75 1.81
N LYS A 65 -12.76 -21.28 2.99
CA LYS A 65 -13.68 -21.25 4.11
C LYS A 65 -13.74 -19.81 4.60
N ARG A 66 -14.63 -19.01 4.00
CA ARG A 66 -14.87 -17.64 4.42
C ARG A 66 -15.34 -17.65 5.86
N MET A 67 -14.63 -16.90 6.69
CA MET A 67 -14.85 -16.78 8.12
C MET A 67 -15.46 -15.40 8.39
N MET A 68 -16.63 -15.38 9.01
CA MET A 68 -17.23 -14.13 9.47
C MET A 68 -16.50 -13.64 10.73
N ILE A 69 -16.23 -12.33 10.77
CA ILE A 69 -15.65 -11.59 11.90
C ILE A 69 -16.67 -10.53 12.29
N PRO A 70 -17.65 -10.86 13.15
CA PRO A 70 -18.84 -10.04 13.34
C PRO A 70 -18.69 -8.95 14.41
N ASN A 71 -17.66 -9.02 15.26
CA ASN A 71 -17.60 -8.24 16.50
C ASN A 71 -16.33 -7.39 16.59
N LEU A 72 -15.82 -6.89 15.46
CA LEU A 72 -14.61 -6.07 15.47
C LEU A 72 -14.93 -4.66 15.99
N LYS A 73 -14.34 -4.24 17.11
CA LYS A 73 -14.58 -2.94 17.76
C LYS A 73 -13.31 -2.23 18.14
N LEU A 74 -13.35 -0.90 18.23
CA LEU A 74 -12.22 -0.10 18.70
C LEU A 74 -11.93 -0.42 20.17
N ARG A 75 -10.68 -0.74 20.47
CA ARG A 75 -10.24 -1.12 21.81
C ARG A 75 -9.20 -0.17 22.39
N GLN A 76 -8.24 0.27 21.59
CA GLN A 76 -7.15 1.13 22.03
C GLN A 76 -6.76 2.13 20.95
N ILE A 77 -6.32 3.32 21.36
CA ILE A 77 -5.65 4.30 20.51
C ILE A 77 -4.22 4.46 21.04
N TYR A 78 -3.24 4.28 20.16
CA TYR A 78 -1.83 4.44 20.41
C TYR A 78 -1.35 5.77 19.85
N ARG A 79 -0.43 6.40 20.57
CA ARG A 79 0.36 7.52 20.11
C ARG A 79 1.83 7.28 20.44
N HIS A 80 2.69 7.38 19.44
CA HIS A 80 4.13 7.37 19.61
C HIS A 80 4.66 8.77 19.29
N GLY A 81 5.26 9.44 20.28
CA GLY A 81 5.88 10.75 20.09
C GLY A 81 7.03 10.71 19.09
N VAL A 82 7.47 11.84 18.58
CA VAL A 82 8.57 11.94 17.61
C VAL A 82 9.46 13.14 17.92
N GLY A 83 10.56 13.31 17.18
CA GLY A 83 11.56 14.32 17.50
C GLY A 83 12.14 14.10 18.90
N GLU A 84 12.15 15.15 19.73
CA GLU A 84 12.61 15.09 21.12
C GLU A 84 11.75 14.18 22.01
N PHE A 85 10.53 13.88 21.58
CA PHE A 85 9.53 13.11 22.31
C PHE A 85 9.44 11.65 21.87
N TYR A 86 10.41 11.16 21.09
CA TYR A 86 10.39 9.80 20.53
C TYR A 86 10.32 8.67 21.57
N GLN A 87 10.66 8.96 22.83
CA GLN A 87 10.58 8.02 23.95
C GLN A 87 9.21 7.99 24.62
N MET A 88 8.28 8.88 24.26
CA MET A 88 6.95 8.93 24.89
C MET A 88 5.95 8.10 24.08
N HIS A 89 5.53 6.97 24.66
CA HIS A 89 4.54 6.07 24.06
C HIS A 89 3.29 6.08 24.91
N GLN A 90 2.15 6.42 24.31
CA GLN A 90 0.89 6.58 25.03
C GLN A 90 -0.18 5.68 24.45
N ILE A 91 -1.05 5.20 25.34
CA ILE A 91 -2.22 4.41 24.99
C ILE A 91 -3.44 5.04 25.66
N LEU A 92 -4.53 5.13 24.92
CA LEU A 92 -5.86 5.38 25.43
C LEU A 92 -6.68 4.10 25.29
N ASP A 93 -7.07 3.50 26.41
CA ASP A 93 -7.97 2.34 26.42
C ASP A 93 -9.42 2.82 26.22
N ILE A 94 -10.13 2.23 25.26
CA ILE A 94 -11.51 2.58 24.94
C ILE A 94 -12.43 1.63 25.71
N ASP A 95 -12.82 2.08 26.91
CA ASP A 95 -13.89 1.46 27.68
C ASP A 95 -15.25 2.11 27.38
N GLU A 96 -16.32 1.63 28.02
CA GLU A 96 -17.67 2.13 27.80
C GLU A 96 -17.81 3.63 28.13
N LYS A 97 -17.11 4.10 29.17
CA LYS A 97 -17.15 5.51 29.59
C LYS A 97 -16.42 6.40 28.59
N VAL A 98 -15.18 6.05 28.24
CA VAL A 98 -14.38 6.78 27.26
C VAL A 98 -15.09 6.80 25.91
N SER A 99 -15.61 5.66 25.45
CA SER A 99 -16.35 5.57 24.20
C SER A 99 -17.59 6.47 24.18
N GLN A 100 -18.33 6.57 25.30
CA GLN A 100 -19.47 7.48 25.40
C GLN A 100 -19.05 8.95 25.32
N GLU A 101 -18.02 9.35 26.09
CA GLU A 101 -17.51 10.72 26.10
C GLU A 101 -16.99 11.15 24.71
N LEU A 102 -16.30 10.25 24.00
CA LEU A 102 -15.86 10.47 22.62
C LEU A 102 -17.04 10.63 21.64
N GLY A 103 -18.08 9.82 21.79
CA GLY A 103 -19.30 9.91 20.98
C GLY A 103 -20.05 11.22 21.18
N GLU A 104 -20.19 11.68 22.43
CA GLU A 104 -20.82 12.97 22.76
C GLU A 104 -20.05 14.14 22.15
N ASN A 105 -18.70 14.12 22.23
CA ASN A 105 -17.83 15.12 21.62
C ASN A 105 -17.97 15.14 20.09
N TYR A 106 -17.96 13.98 19.45
CA TYR A 106 -18.16 13.86 18.00
C TYR A 106 -19.52 14.46 17.58
N GLN A 107 -20.61 14.12 18.27
CA GLN A 107 -21.92 14.64 17.95
C GLN A 107 -22.01 16.17 18.13
N ALA A 108 -21.36 16.70 19.16
CA ALA A 108 -21.28 18.15 19.38
C ALA A 108 -20.56 18.87 18.23
N GLN A 109 -19.43 18.32 17.75
CA GLN A 109 -18.70 18.87 16.61
C GLN A 109 -19.54 18.84 15.33
N ILE A 110 -20.18 17.71 15.03
CA ILE A 110 -21.04 17.53 13.86
C ILE A 110 -22.21 18.54 13.88
N ASN A 111 -22.89 18.69 15.01
CA ASN A 111 -23.99 19.63 15.15
C ASN A 111 -23.54 21.09 14.96
N MET A 112 -22.35 21.43 15.44
CA MET A 112 -21.77 22.77 15.28
C MET A 112 -21.46 23.08 13.82
N LEU A 113 -20.84 22.14 13.09
CA LEU A 113 -20.49 22.31 11.67
C LEU A 113 -21.74 22.41 10.79
N GLN A 114 -22.74 21.57 11.03
CA GLN A 114 -24.02 21.62 10.29
C GLN A 114 -24.76 22.94 10.48
N ALA A 115 -24.61 23.59 11.63
CA ALA A 115 -25.22 24.90 11.90
C ALA A 115 -24.49 26.05 11.21
N SER A 116 -23.27 25.84 10.71
CA SER A 116 -22.48 26.87 10.02
C SER A 116 -22.59 26.72 8.50
N GLU A 117 -23.21 27.69 7.82
CA GLU A 117 -23.42 27.66 6.36
C GLU A 117 -22.12 27.66 5.52
N PHE A 118 -20.96 27.92 6.14
CA PHE A 118 -19.67 28.09 5.45
C PHE A 118 -18.69 26.90 5.56
N SER A 119 -19.03 25.82 6.28
CA SER A 119 -18.06 24.75 6.61
C SER A 119 -18.30 23.41 5.91
N MET A 120 -18.98 23.37 4.76
CA MET A 120 -19.38 22.09 4.14
C MET A 120 -18.19 21.14 3.92
N GLU A 121 -17.03 21.66 3.50
CA GLU A 121 -15.82 20.86 3.31
C GLU A 121 -15.25 20.33 4.64
N GLU A 122 -15.25 21.13 5.70
CA GLU A 122 -14.84 20.68 7.04
C GLU A 122 -15.83 19.67 7.64
N TYR A 123 -17.13 19.84 7.35
CA TYR A 123 -18.16 18.88 7.70
C TYR A 123 -17.88 17.54 7.03
N TYR A 124 -17.54 17.52 5.73
CA TYR A 124 -17.17 16.30 5.02
C TYR A 124 -15.90 15.65 5.59
N ASP A 125 -14.90 16.44 5.97
CA ASP A 125 -13.65 15.90 6.53
C ASP A 125 -13.87 15.27 7.93
N ILE A 126 -14.79 15.81 8.75
CA ILE A 126 -15.05 15.34 10.12
C ILE A 126 -16.14 14.26 10.19
N LYS A 127 -17.08 14.24 9.25
CA LYS A 127 -18.16 13.26 9.21
C LYS A 127 -17.60 11.84 9.11
N TRP A 128 -18.10 10.95 9.96
CA TRP A 128 -17.72 9.53 9.99
C TRP A 128 -17.85 8.81 8.65
N THR A 129 -19.03 8.84 8.04
CA THR A 129 -19.33 8.20 6.76
C THR A 129 -20.62 8.77 6.17
N SER A 130 -20.77 8.71 4.85
CA SER A 130 -22.05 8.93 4.18
C SER A 130 -22.91 7.67 4.04
N ASN A 131 -22.33 6.49 4.30
CA ASN A 131 -22.99 5.20 4.13
C ASN A 131 -24.06 4.90 5.18
N GLU A 132 -25.27 4.54 4.74
CA GLU A 132 -26.35 4.16 5.66
C GLU A 132 -26.07 2.85 6.43
N ASN A 133 -25.24 1.94 5.90
CA ASN A 133 -24.88 0.68 6.60
C ASN A 133 -23.91 0.91 7.76
N PHE A 134 -23.20 2.03 7.78
CA PHE A 134 -22.21 2.37 8.80
C PHE A 134 -22.64 3.57 9.66
N LYS A 135 -23.88 4.02 9.48
CA LYS A 135 -24.46 5.15 10.20
C LYS A 135 -24.55 4.85 11.69
N THR A 136 -24.04 5.79 12.49
CA THR A 136 -24.05 5.71 13.95
C THR A 136 -23.93 7.12 14.52
N ASP A 137 -24.51 7.32 15.71
CA ASP A 137 -24.33 8.54 16.50
C ASP A 137 -23.02 8.49 17.31
N ASN A 138 -22.45 7.30 17.50
CA ASN A 138 -21.16 7.10 18.17
C ASN A 138 -20.24 6.18 17.34
N PRO A 139 -19.31 6.77 16.57
CA PRO A 139 -18.29 6.03 15.83
C PRO A 139 -17.36 5.17 16.69
N PHE A 140 -17.08 5.61 17.92
CA PHE A 140 -16.13 4.96 18.83
C PHE A 140 -16.70 3.72 19.54
N ASN A 141 -18.01 3.44 19.36
CA ASN A 141 -18.65 2.18 19.79
C ASN A 141 -19.18 1.36 18.61
N PHE A 142 -18.85 1.76 17.37
CA PHE A 142 -19.32 1.05 16.19
C PHE A 142 -18.71 -0.35 16.11
N THR A 143 -19.50 -1.31 15.65
CA THR A 143 -19.09 -2.71 15.51
C THR A 143 -19.06 -3.09 14.04
N PHE A 144 -17.88 -3.49 13.56
CA PHE A 144 -17.65 -3.86 12.18
C PHE A 144 -17.86 -5.36 11.96
N ASN A 145 -18.42 -5.68 10.80
CA ASN A 145 -18.59 -7.05 10.32
C ASN A 145 -17.69 -7.24 9.10
N LEU A 146 -16.68 -8.10 9.20
CA LEU A 146 -15.75 -8.38 8.11
C LEU A 146 -15.83 -9.86 7.72
N LYS A 147 -15.30 -10.18 6.55
CA LYS A 147 -15.00 -11.55 6.14
C LYS A 147 -13.50 -11.72 6.06
N GLY A 148 -13.03 -12.84 6.59
CA GLY A 148 -11.70 -13.33 6.35
C GLY A 148 -11.74 -14.57 5.48
N LYS A 149 -10.63 -14.85 4.82
CA LYS A 149 -10.37 -16.14 4.19
C LYS A 149 -9.03 -16.68 4.64
N THR A 150 -8.78 -17.91 4.28
CA THR A 150 -7.56 -18.62 4.61
C THR A 150 -6.68 -18.65 3.38
N MET A 151 -5.41 -18.23 3.50
CA MET A 151 -4.45 -18.29 2.39
C MET A 151 -3.12 -18.90 2.82
N LYS A 152 -2.38 -19.41 1.84
CA LYS A 152 -0.97 -19.78 2.01
C LYS A 152 -0.13 -18.52 2.07
N TYR A 153 0.81 -18.50 2.99
CA TYR A 153 1.69 -17.35 3.23
C TYR A 153 3.13 -17.82 3.27
N TYR A 154 4.05 -17.05 2.68
CA TYR A 154 5.48 -17.30 2.82
C TYR A 154 6.14 -16.13 3.52
N ARG A 155 6.59 -16.37 4.75
CA ARG A 155 7.13 -15.32 5.63
C ARG A 155 8.22 -15.89 6.52
N MET A 156 8.95 -15.00 7.18
CA MET A 156 9.97 -15.43 8.14
C MET A 156 9.35 -16.31 9.23
N LYS A 157 10.06 -17.36 9.59
CA LYS A 157 9.63 -18.29 10.64
C LYS A 157 9.70 -17.63 12.01
N ASN A 158 10.82 -16.96 12.31
CA ASN A 158 10.97 -16.16 13.52
C ASN A 158 10.56 -14.71 13.23
N ARG A 159 9.48 -14.27 13.88
CA ARG A 159 8.86 -12.96 13.70
C ARG A 159 8.81 -12.16 15.01
N ASP A 160 9.56 -12.61 16.01
CA ASP A 160 9.66 -11.90 17.27
C ASP A 160 10.23 -10.48 17.03
N PRO A 161 9.58 -9.41 17.54
CA PRO A 161 10.02 -8.04 17.33
C PRO A 161 11.49 -7.78 17.68
N ASP A 162 12.00 -8.34 18.78
CA ASP A 162 13.40 -8.12 19.19
C ASP A 162 14.35 -8.81 18.22
N HIS A 163 14.01 -10.03 17.76
CA HIS A 163 14.82 -10.75 16.79
C HIS A 163 14.90 -10.04 15.42
N ILE A 164 13.77 -9.54 14.93
CA ILE A 164 13.72 -8.81 13.65
C ILE A 164 14.47 -7.48 13.76
N GLU A 165 14.34 -6.76 14.88
CA GLU A 165 15.10 -5.53 15.10
C GLU A 165 16.61 -5.78 15.09
N ASP A 166 17.08 -6.86 15.73
CA ASP A 166 18.47 -7.31 15.69
C ASP A 166 18.93 -7.64 14.26
N TYR A 167 18.10 -8.33 13.48
CA TYR A 167 18.38 -8.61 12.07
C TYR A 167 18.51 -7.33 11.24
N LEU A 168 17.55 -6.40 11.34
CA LEU A 168 17.60 -5.14 10.61
C LEU A 168 18.84 -4.30 11.01
N ASN A 169 19.21 -4.32 12.30
CA ASN A 169 20.42 -3.68 12.79
C ASN A 169 21.69 -4.32 12.22
N PHE A 170 21.72 -5.65 12.10
CA PHE A 170 22.81 -6.36 11.46
C PHE A 170 22.88 -6.05 9.96
N ALA A 171 21.74 -6.10 9.26
CA ALA A 171 21.65 -5.94 7.81
C ALA A 171 22.14 -4.56 7.37
N PHE A 172 21.70 -3.51 8.06
CA PHE A 172 22.20 -2.16 7.83
C PHE A 172 23.71 -2.02 8.05
N LYS A 173 24.26 -2.64 9.11
CA LYS A 173 25.70 -2.55 9.41
C LYS A 173 26.55 -3.36 8.44
N ASN A 174 26.00 -4.45 7.90
CA ASN A 174 26.72 -5.42 7.08
C ASN A 174 25.86 -5.91 5.89
N PRO A 175 25.50 -5.04 4.93
CA PRO A 175 24.54 -5.39 3.87
C PRO A 175 25.02 -6.57 3.02
N GLU A 176 26.31 -6.62 2.66
CA GLU A 176 26.89 -7.73 1.89
C GLU A 176 26.83 -9.07 2.64
N LEU A 177 26.90 -9.05 3.98
CA LEU A 177 26.77 -10.28 4.78
C LEU A 177 25.30 -10.64 4.99
N ALA A 178 24.40 -9.65 5.04
CA ALA A 178 22.97 -9.86 5.18
C ALA A 178 22.40 -10.66 4.00
N ASP A 179 22.87 -10.37 2.79
CA ASP A 179 22.53 -11.10 1.56
C ASP A 179 22.97 -12.58 1.59
N LEU A 180 23.92 -12.93 2.45
CA LEU A 180 24.41 -14.29 2.64
C LEU A 180 23.70 -15.03 3.78
N ILE A 181 22.90 -14.32 4.60
CA ILE A 181 22.12 -14.95 5.66
C ILE A 181 20.94 -15.68 5.03
N ASP A 182 20.93 -17.00 5.17
CA ASP A 182 19.76 -17.81 4.88
C ASP A 182 18.74 -17.64 6.02
N LEU A 183 17.81 -16.70 5.84
CA LEU A 183 16.70 -16.53 6.76
C LEU A 183 15.81 -17.78 6.72
N ASP A 184 15.44 -18.30 7.88
CA ASP A 184 14.47 -19.39 7.96
C ASP A 184 13.09 -18.88 7.52
N TRP A 185 12.67 -19.26 6.32
CA TRP A 185 11.33 -18.99 5.81
C TRP A 185 10.39 -20.16 6.10
N SER A 186 9.12 -19.86 6.40
CA SER A 186 8.07 -20.85 6.54
C SER A 186 7.01 -20.68 5.45
N ASN A 187 6.57 -21.81 4.90
CA ASN A 187 5.31 -21.91 4.16
C ASN A 187 4.21 -22.13 5.20
N ASP A 188 3.66 -21.04 5.72
CA ASP A 188 2.54 -21.11 6.64
C ASP A 188 1.29 -21.45 5.83
N GLU A 189 0.78 -22.65 6.06
CA GLU A 189 -0.53 -23.03 5.57
C GLU A 189 -1.58 -22.52 6.56
N ASP A 190 -2.68 -22.01 6.02
CA ASP A 190 -3.85 -21.59 6.75
C ASP A 190 -3.79 -20.27 7.56
N ILE A 191 -3.22 -19.21 7.00
CA ILE A 191 -3.24 -17.88 7.62
C ILE A 191 -4.58 -17.17 7.35
N LEU A 192 -5.21 -16.67 8.42
CA LEU A 192 -6.41 -15.84 8.34
C LEU A 192 -6.05 -14.46 7.78
N VAL A 193 -6.61 -14.12 6.63
CA VAL A 193 -6.41 -12.84 5.93
C VAL A 193 -7.74 -12.18 5.61
N PRO A 194 -7.78 -10.86 5.39
CA PRO A 194 -8.99 -10.19 4.91
C PRO A 194 -9.47 -10.81 3.61
N ASP A 195 -10.79 -10.97 3.45
CA ASP A 195 -11.37 -11.34 2.16
C ASP A 195 -11.37 -10.12 1.24
N VAL A 196 -10.27 -9.94 0.51
CA VAL A 196 -10.05 -8.78 -0.39
C VAL A 196 -10.93 -8.78 -1.64
N GLU A 197 -11.69 -9.86 -1.87
CA GLU A 197 -12.70 -9.96 -2.94
C GLU A 197 -14.10 -9.54 -2.45
N ASP A 198 -14.28 -9.35 -1.14
CA ASP A 198 -15.55 -8.92 -0.56
C ASP A 198 -15.58 -7.39 -0.37
N LYS A 199 -16.44 -6.71 -1.14
CA LYS A 199 -16.63 -5.25 -1.06
C LYS A 199 -16.92 -4.75 0.35
N HIS A 200 -17.70 -5.49 1.15
CA HIS A 200 -18.03 -5.06 2.51
C HIS A 200 -16.82 -5.11 3.44
N THR A 201 -15.95 -6.11 3.31
CA THR A 201 -14.66 -6.18 4.02
C THR A 201 -13.77 -4.99 3.64
N ILE A 202 -13.58 -4.72 2.35
CA ILE A 202 -12.74 -3.61 1.88
C ILE A 202 -13.29 -2.26 2.35
N LEU A 203 -14.60 -2.04 2.22
CA LEU A 203 -15.26 -0.83 2.70
C LEU A 203 -15.15 -0.68 4.23
N SER A 204 -15.29 -1.77 4.99
CA SER A 204 -15.13 -1.75 6.45
C SER A 204 -13.69 -1.37 6.84
N LEU A 205 -12.69 -1.92 6.17
CA LEU A 205 -11.27 -1.56 6.38
C LEU A 205 -11.00 -0.09 6.03
N ALA A 206 -11.60 0.42 4.94
CA ALA A 206 -11.47 1.83 4.57
C ALA A 206 -12.07 2.76 5.63
N ILE A 207 -13.26 2.42 6.18
CA ILE A 207 -13.91 3.20 7.24
C ILE A 207 -13.13 3.10 8.56
N LEU A 208 -12.61 1.91 8.91
CA LEU A 208 -11.69 1.73 10.04
C LEU A 208 -10.47 2.66 9.92
N THR A 209 -9.91 2.75 8.72
CA THR A 209 -8.82 3.67 8.42
C THR A 209 -9.23 5.13 8.48
N SER A 210 -10.42 5.50 7.98
CA SER A 210 -10.96 6.85 8.11
C SER A 210 -11.15 7.26 9.58
N ASN A 211 -11.58 6.34 10.45
CA ASN A 211 -11.70 6.55 11.90
C ASN A 211 -10.40 7.07 12.53
N SER A 212 -9.25 6.62 12.03
CA SER A 212 -7.95 7.05 12.56
C SER A 212 -7.64 8.54 12.36
N TYR A 213 -8.41 9.23 11.52
CA TYR A 213 -8.33 10.68 11.30
C TYR A 213 -9.33 11.49 12.14
N VAL A 214 -10.33 10.84 12.76
CA VAL A 214 -11.35 11.54 13.54
C VAL A 214 -10.74 12.01 14.86
N GLY A 215 -10.73 13.33 15.03
CA GLY A 215 -10.18 14.00 16.19
C GLY A 215 -10.87 13.59 17.49
N THR A 216 -10.12 13.04 18.44
CA THR A 216 -10.58 12.90 19.82
C THR A 216 -9.99 14.05 20.64
N PRO A 217 -10.66 15.20 20.84
CA PRO A 217 -10.18 16.25 21.76
C PRO A 217 -10.29 15.81 23.23
N TYR A 218 -10.01 14.53 23.49
CA TYR A 218 -10.08 13.86 24.76
C TYR A 218 -8.72 13.95 25.42
N GLU A 219 -8.64 14.82 26.42
CA GLU A 219 -7.44 15.03 27.23
C GLU A 219 -7.29 13.98 28.35
N GLY A 220 -8.36 13.23 28.66
CA GLY A 220 -8.41 12.27 29.78
C GLY A 220 -7.78 10.90 29.49
N ASP A 221 -7.44 10.16 30.55
CA ASP A 221 -7.14 8.71 30.60
C ASP A 221 -6.03 8.13 29.69
N TRP A 222 -5.25 8.94 28.97
CA TRP A 222 -4.04 8.47 28.28
C TRP A 222 -3.00 7.98 29.28
N ARG A 223 -2.53 6.74 29.13
CA ARG A 223 -1.45 6.15 29.93
C ARG A 223 -0.14 6.10 29.15
N ASN A 224 0.95 6.50 29.77
CA ASN A 224 2.29 6.26 29.24
C ASN A 224 2.67 4.78 29.47
N VAL A 225 3.16 4.10 28.43
CA VAL A 225 3.60 2.69 28.51
C VAL A 225 5.11 2.49 28.52
N THR A 226 5.85 3.58 28.42
CA THR A 226 7.31 3.60 28.61
C THR A 226 7.65 3.83 30.09
N ASP A 227 8.61 3.07 30.64
CA ASP A 227 9.05 3.15 32.04
C ASP A 227 9.65 4.52 32.42
N GLU A 228 9.39 4.96 33.66
CA GLU A 228 9.94 6.11 34.41
C GLU A 228 10.48 7.31 33.60
N TYR A 229 9.67 7.91 32.71
CA TYR A 229 10.00 9.25 32.21
C TYR A 229 9.67 10.30 33.29
N ASN A 230 10.73 10.84 33.89
CA ASN A 230 10.71 11.84 34.98
C ASN A 230 10.44 13.28 34.48
N SER A 231 9.63 13.46 33.42
CA SER A 231 9.21 14.80 33.01
C SER A 231 7.75 15.03 33.35
N THR A 232 7.44 16.28 33.68
CA THR A 232 6.07 16.79 33.67
C THR A 232 5.48 16.59 32.26
N GLU A 233 4.20 16.23 32.17
CA GLU A 233 3.49 16.10 30.90
C GLU A 233 3.61 17.44 30.13
N PRO A 234 4.15 17.46 28.89
CA PRO A 234 4.28 18.69 28.12
C PRO A 234 2.90 19.21 27.67
N ASP A 235 2.83 20.52 27.38
CA ASP A 235 1.64 21.14 26.78
C ASP A 235 1.27 20.42 25.46
N GLY A 236 -0.01 20.09 25.25
CA GLY A 236 -0.49 19.31 24.09
C GLY A 236 -0.56 17.78 24.33
N PHE A 237 -0.92 17.37 25.53
CA PHE A 237 -1.01 15.96 25.94
C PHE A 237 -2.14 15.19 25.23
N GLY A 238 -1.90 13.91 24.89
CA GLY A 238 -2.90 13.01 24.31
C GLY A 238 -3.05 13.19 22.80
N TRP A 239 -4.28 13.36 22.33
CA TRP A 239 -4.56 13.49 20.90
C TRP A 239 -3.83 14.67 20.26
N ASP A 240 -3.77 15.83 20.92
CA ASP A 240 -3.19 17.06 20.35
C ASP A 240 -1.65 17.08 20.35
N GLY A 241 -1.01 15.98 20.74
CA GLY A 241 0.43 15.83 20.71
C GLY A 241 0.94 15.33 19.36
N ASP A 242 2.08 15.86 18.93
CA ASP A 242 2.77 15.49 17.69
C ASP A 242 3.32 14.04 17.72
N GLY A 243 3.09 13.25 16.67
CA GLY A 243 3.52 11.85 16.62
C GLY A 243 2.63 10.94 15.78
N LEU A 244 3.10 9.71 15.59
CA LEU A 244 2.38 8.69 14.84
C LEU A 244 1.24 8.12 15.70
N ARG A 245 0.08 7.90 15.09
CA ARG A 245 -1.08 7.31 15.76
C ARG A 245 -1.49 5.97 15.14
N GLY A 246 -1.90 5.05 16.00
CA GLY A 246 -2.41 3.74 15.61
C GLY A 246 -3.70 3.41 16.37
N TYR A 247 -4.68 2.82 15.71
CA TYR A 247 -5.95 2.43 16.28
C TYR A 247 -6.04 0.91 16.27
N ILE A 248 -6.27 0.30 17.43
CA ILE A 248 -6.39 -1.14 17.58
C ILE A 248 -7.86 -1.50 17.70
N PHE A 249 -8.32 -2.33 16.77
CA PHE A 249 -9.64 -2.94 16.81
C PHE A 249 -9.50 -4.43 17.10
N THR A 250 -10.38 -4.99 17.94
CA THR A 250 -10.32 -6.41 18.32
C THR A 250 -11.65 -7.11 18.12
N ASP A 251 -11.56 -8.40 17.76
CA ASP A 251 -12.64 -9.38 17.86
C ASP A 251 -12.10 -10.53 18.72
N ASP A 252 -12.43 -10.49 20.01
CA ASP A 252 -11.90 -11.43 21.01
C ASP A 252 -12.42 -12.86 20.79
N GLU A 253 -13.60 -13.03 20.16
CA GLU A 253 -14.16 -14.34 19.84
C GLU A 253 -13.39 -15.02 18.71
N LYS A 254 -12.96 -14.23 17.72
CA LYS A 254 -12.15 -14.72 16.60
C LYS A 254 -10.66 -14.64 16.85
N LYS A 255 -10.24 -14.07 17.98
CA LYS A 255 -8.83 -13.75 18.28
C LYS A 255 -8.19 -13.01 17.11
N LEU A 256 -8.80 -11.90 16.71
CA LEU A 256 -8.28 -11.02 15.66
C LEU A 256 -8.05 -9.63 16.21
N VAL A 257 -6.91 -9.05 15.83
CA VAL A 257 -6.59 -7.65 16.02
C VAL A 257 -6.36 -7.00 14.65
N VAL A 258 -6.92 -5.81 14.44
CA VAL A 258 -6.62 -4.97 13.29
C VAL A 258 -5.96 -3.69 13.78
N LEU A 259 -4.72 -3.43 13.34
CA LEU A 259 -4.02 -2.19 13.59
C LEU A 259 -4.20 -1.25 12.40
N SER A 260 -4.92 -0.15 12.61
CA SER A 260 -5.07 0.92 11.63
C SER A 260 -4.10 2.05 11.92
N ILE A 261 -3.22 2.37 10.98
CA ILE A 261 -2.21 3.42 11.13
C ILE A 261 -2.70 4.71 10.47
N LYS A 262 -2.71 5.81 11.24
CA LYS A 262 -3.07 7.13 10.73
C LYS A 262 -1.99 7.63 9.78
N GLY A 263 -2.39 8.18 8.63
CA GLY A 263 -1.50 8.88 7.71
C GLY A 263 -1.50 10.39 7.91
N THR A 264 -1.01 11.09 6.90
CA THR A 264 -0.90 12.55 6.89
C THR A 264 -2.27 13.21 6.96
N SER A 265 -2.47 14.13 7.92
CA SER A 265 -3.74 14.86 8.06
C SER A 265 -4.12 15.55 6.73
N ALA A 266 -5.38 15.45 6.29
CA ALA A 266 -5.84 15.99 5.00
C ALA A 266 -5.54 17.49 4.80
N ARG A 267 -5.47 18.26 5.90
CA ARG A 267 -5.09 19.67 5.94
C ARG A 267 -3.63 19.95 5.55
N ALA A 268 -2.76 18.95 5.69
CA ALA A 268 -1.38 19.03 5.32
C ALA A 268 -1.19 18.92 3.79
N LEU A 269 -2.16 18.37 3.05
CA LEU A 269 -2.12 18.28 1.59
C LEU A 269 -2.61 19.58 0.94
N PRO A 270 -1.96 20.03 -0.16
CA PRO A 270 -2.37 21.25 -0.86
C PRO A 270 -3.80 21.12 -1.41
N GLY A 271 -4.68 22.02 -0.95
CA GLY A 271 -6.11 21.99 -1.26
C GLY A 271 -6.99 21.38 -0.16
N GLY A 272 -6.46 21.00 1.00
CA GLY A 272 -7.22 20.57 2.18
C GLY A 272 -7.95 21.71 2.91
N GLY A 273 -9.24 21.51 3.19
CA GLY A 273 -10.08 22.40 4.01
C GLY A 273 -9.61 22.48 5.47
N GLY A 274 -10.12 23.47 6.21
CA GLY A 274 -9.60 23.92 7.50
C GLY A 274 -9.74 23.01 8.73
N GLY A 275 -10.35 21.83 8.63
CA GLY A 275 -10.98 21.16 9.78
C GLY A 275 -10.26 19.97 10.45
N GLY A 276 -8.97 19.71 10.18
CA GLY A 276 -8.24 18.55 10.72
C GLY A 276 -7.09 18.88 11.68
N ASP A 277 -6.59 17.87 12.40
CA ASP A 277 -5.52 17.98 13.39
C ASP A 277 -4.21 18.55 12.81
N THR A 278 -3.79 19.70 13.37
CA THR A 278 -2.57 20.44 12.99
C THR A 278 -1.33 19.99 13.75
N ALA A 279 -1.47 19.19 14.81
CA ALA A 279 -0.36 18.83 15.68
C ALA A 279 0.70 17.94 15.00
N THR A 280 0.29 17.04 14.10
CA THR A 280 1.20 16.08 13.43
C THR A 280 1.76 16.58 12.09
N THR A 281 1.23 17.69 11.57
CA THR A 281 1.42 18.12 10.17
C THR A 281 2.89 18.30 9.77
N VAL A 282 3.76 18.70 10.71
CA VAL A 282 5.20 18.90 10.42
C VAL A 282 5.92 17.56 10.29
N ASN A 283 5.72 16.64 11.23
CA ASN A 283 6.39 15.34 11.19
C ASN A 283 5.81 14.40 10.13
N ASP A 284 4.51 14.50 9.83
CA ASP A 284 3.89 13.82 8.70
C ASP A 284 4.65 14.16 7.41
N LYS A 285 4.82 15.47 7.14
CA LYS A 285 5.53 15.97 5.96
C LYS A 285 7.02 15.60 5.93
N ILE A 286 7.71 15.59 7.07
CA ILE A 286 9.10 15.14 7.15
C ILE A 286 9.20 13.67 6.72
N ASN A 287 8.32 12.81 7.24
CA ASN A 287 8.35 11.38 6.96
C ASN A 287 7.87 11.05 5.54
N ASP A 288 6.84 11.74 5.02
CA ASP A 288 6.44 11.65 3.61
C ASP A 288 7.63 11.94 2.69
N ASN A 289 8.29 13.07 2.93
CA ASN A 289 9.44 13.48 2.15
C ASN A 289 10.65 12.56 2.31
N LEU A 290 10.84 11.95 3.48
CA LEU A 290 11.94 11.03 3.72
C LEU A 290 11.70 9.67 3.03
N LEU A 291 10.47 9.17 3.07
CA LEU A 291 10.09 7.88 2.51
C LEU A 291 9.96 7.91 0.98
N PHE A 292 9.35 8.96 0.43
CA PHE A 292 8.89 8.98 -0.96
C PHE A 292 9.68 9.91 -1.88
N SER A 293 10.71 10.59 -1.37
CA SER A 293 11.66 11.31 -2.23
C SER A 293 12.89 10.48 -2.54
N CYS A 294 13.51 10.79 -3.68
CA CYS A 294 14.73 10.13 -4.07
C CYS A 294 15.91 10.51 -3.18
N CYS A 295 15.95 11.74 -2.67
CA CYS A 295 17.04 12.23 -1.82
C CYS A 295 16.60 13.42 -0.96
N CYS A 296 16.22 13.16 0.30
CA CYS A 296 15.97 14.19 1.33
C CYS A 296 15.06 15.36 0.87
N ALA A 297 14.03 15.11 0.06
CA ALA A 297 13.15 16.13 -0.52
C ALA A 297 13.84 17.15 -1.46
N ARG A 298 14.96 16.76 -2.09
CA ARG A 298 15.72 17.65 -2.97
C ARG A 298 15.09 17.76 -4.36
N VAL A 299 13.98 18.51 -4.45
CA VAL A 299 13.26 18.77 -5.71
C VAL A 299 13.79 20.00 -6.45
N GLY A 300 14.35 20.99 -5.74
CA GLY A 300 14.87 22.21 -6.34
C GLY A 300 15.70 23.07 -5.39
N TYR A 301 16.33 24.14 -5.91
CA TYR A 301 17.25 24.97 -5.13
C TYR A 301 16.57 25.77 -4.00
N LEU A 302 15.25 26.02 -4.13
CA LEU A 302 14.44 26.76 -3.15
C LEU A 302 13.91 25.88 -2.01
N TRP A 303 14.12 24.57 -2.07
CA TRP A 303 13.63 23.64 -1.07
C TRP A 303 14.65 23.42 0.05
N THR A 304 14.14 23.37 1.27
CA THR A 304 14.88 22.86 2.43
C THR A 304 14.77 21.34 2.43
N THR A 305 15.92 20.67 2.52
CA THR A 305 15.96 19.21 2.61
C THR A 305 15.56 18.72 4.00
N VAL A 306 15.03 17.50 4.09
CA VAL A 306 14.65 16.88 5.37
C VAL A 306 15.81 16.13 6.05
N CYS A 307 16.92 15.95 5.31
CA CYS A 307 18.19 15.40 5.78
C CYS A 307 19.36 15.93 4.92
N ASP A 308 20.58 15.67 5.35
CA ASP A 308 21.81 16.19 4.74
C ASP A 308 22.54 15.18 3.83
N CYS A 309 21.83 14.15 3.34
CA CYS A 309 22.41 13.08 2.51
C CYS A 309 22.66 13.48 1.06
N TYR A 310 22.17 14.64 0.62
CA TYR A 310 22.39 15.14 -0.73
C TYR A 310 23.84 15.61 -0.92
N GLU A 311 24.53 15.04 -1.91
CA GLU A 311 25.92 15.41 -2.18
C GLU A 311 26.01 16.51 -3.25
N LYS A 312 25.42 16.26 -4.41
CA LYS A 312 25.45 17.15 -5.60
C LYS A 312 24.46 16.65 -6.64
N SER A 313 24.36 17.36 -7.78
CA SER A 313 23.40 17.11 -8.87
C SER A 313 23.04 15.64 -9.08
N TYR A 314 21.79 15.27 -8.77
CA TYR A 314 21.27 13.90 -8.87
C TYR A 314 22.18 12.84 -8.24
N THR A 315 22.87 13.19 -7.15
CA THR A 315 23.77 12.32 -6.41
C THR A 315 23.43 12.41 -4.93
N CYS A 316 23.11 11.27 -4.33
CA CYS A 316 22.76 11.15 -2.93
C CYS A 316 23.57 10.03 -2.28
N ASN A 317 23.82 10.12 -0.98
CA ASN A 317 24.41 9.00 -0.27
C ASN A 317 23.34 8.05 0.27
N GLU A 318 23.40 6.79 -0.16
CA GLU A 318 22.42 5.78 0.23
C GLU A 318 22.52 5.43 1.71
N ARG A 319 23.74 5.21 2.24
CA ARG A 319 23.93 4.87 3.65
C ARG A 319 23.41 5.94 4.60
N CYS A 320 23.54 7.21 4.22
CA CYS A 320 22.95 8.31 4.97
C CYS A 320 21.41 8.25 4.95
N LEU A 321 20.79 8.00 3.77
CA LEU A 321 19.33 7.87 3.66
C LEU A 321 18.80 6.70 4.49
N GLU A 322 19.46 5.54 4.40
CA GLU A 322 19.14 4.36 5.21
C GLU A 322 19.23 4.66 6.72
N LYS A 323 20.27 5.40 7.14
CA LYS A 323 20.43 5.84 8.54
C LYS A 323 19.27 6.75 8.96
N GLU A 324 18.92 7.73 8.14
CA GLU A 324 17.84 8.67 8.43
C GLU A 324 16.48 7.98 8.54
N LEU A 325 16.17 7.02 7.66
CA LEU A 325 14.94 6.24 7.72
C LEU A 325 14.80 5.41 9.00
N ARG A 326 15.92 5.00 9.60
CA ARG A 326 15.96 4.12 10.78
C ARG A 326 16.10 4.88 12.10
N ARG A 327 16.14 6.22 12.07
CA ARG A 327 16.24 7.00 13.31
C ARG A 327 15.03 6.76 14.21
N LYS A 328 15.26 6.75 15.51
CA LYS A 328 14.22 6.47 16.52
C LYS A 328 13.13 7.54 16.58
N ASP A 329 13.40 8.74 16.07
CA ASP A 329 12.48 9.87 15.99
C ASP A 329 11.69 9.92 14.67
N ARG A 330 11.69 8.83 13.88
CA ARG A 330 10.97 8.72 12.59
C ARG A 330 9.85 7.69 12.66
N TYR A 331 8.91 7.79 11.72
CA TYR A 331 7.66 7.04 11.76
C TYR A 331 7.84 5.54 11.55
N TYR A 332 8.85 5.11 10.80
CA TYR A 332 9.12 3.67 10.65
C TYR A 332 9.52 3.02 11.99
N TYR A 333 10.37 3.67 12.79
CA TYR A 333 10.67 3.19 14.14
C TYR A 333 9.44 3.26 15.04
N ALA A 334 8.67 4.36 14.96
CA ALA A 334 7.47 4.53 15.75
C ALA A 334 6.42 3.43 15.52
N VAL A 335 6.20 3.02 14.26
CA VAL A 335 5.25 1.96 13.93
C VAL A 335 5.74 0.58 14.39
N MET A 336 7.05 0.32 14.36
CA MET A 336 7.64 -0.89 14.93
C MET A 336 7.39 -1.01 16.44
N GLU A 337 7.55 0.08 17.19
CA GLU A 337 7.32 0.09 18.64
C GLU A 337 5.83 -0.10 18.98
N ILE A 338 4.92 0.51 18.22
CA ILE A 338 3.47 0.26 18.36
C ILE A 338 3.17 -1.23 18.15
N TYR A 339 3.76 -1.84 17.11
CA TYR A 339 3.56 -3.27 16.85
C TYR A 339 4.18 -4.16 17.95
N LYS A 340 5.34 -3.79 18.49
CA LYS A 340 5.98 -4.51 19.60
C LYS A 340 5.09 -4.56 20.83
N GLU A 341 4.42 -3.45 21.16
CA GLU A 341 3.43 -3.40 22.24
C GLU A 341 2.17 -4.21 21.91
N LEU A 342 1.68 -4.15 20.68
CA LEU A 342 0.57 -4.98 20.22
C LEU A 342 0.89 -6.47 20.36
N TYR A 343 2.07 -6.90 19.91
CA TYR A 343 2.53 -8.29 19.97
C TYR A 343 2.61 -8.80 21.41
N LYS A 344 3.06 -7.98 22.36
CA LYS A 344 3.09 -8.32 23.79
C LYS A 344 1.68 -8.45 24.38
N ASN A 345 0.75 -7.58 24.00
CA ASN A 345 -0.59 -7.52 24.56
C ASN A 345 -1.56 -8.56 23.95
N TYR A 346 -1.31 -8.98 22.71
CA TYR A 346 -2.17 -9.90 21.96
C TYR A 346 -1.39 -11.10 21.35
N PRO A 347 -0.64 -11.87 22.15
CA PRO A 347 0.27 -12.90 21.64
C PRO A 347 -0.43 -14.07 20.91
N ASP A 348 -1.71 -14.32 21.21
CA ASP A 348 -2.50 -15.41 20.64
C ASP A 348 -3.46 -14.97 19.52
N TYR A 349 -3.40 -13.70 19.10
CA TYR A 349 -4.32 -13.15 18.11
C TYR A 349 -3.69 -13.15 16.72
N ASN A 350 -4.53 -13.32 15.70
CA ASN A 350 -4.18 -12.95 14.34
C ASN A 350 -4.10 -11.42 14.26
N VAL A 351 -3.15 -10.90 13.49
CA VAL A 351 -2.98 -9.47 13.30
C VAL A 351 -3.20 -9.14 11.83
N TRP A 352 -4.00 -8.12 11.55
CA TRP A 352 -4.10 -7.47 10.24
C TRP A 352 -3.67 -6.01 10.37
N LEU A 353 -3.10 -5.47 9.30
CA LEU A 353 -2.74 -4.06 9.21
C LEU A 353 -3.61 -3.35 8.18
N THR A 354 -3.94 -2.09 8.46
CA THR A 354 -4.57 -1.19 7.49
C THR A 354 -4.08 0.23 7.65
N GLY A 355 -4.21 1.03 6.60
CA GLY A 355 -3.82 2.42 6.63
C GLY A 355 -4.07 3.13 5.30
N HIS A 356 -4.09 4.45 5.34
CA HIS A 356 -4.29 5.31 4.18
C HIS A 356 -3.10 6.24 3.99
N SER A 357 -2.73 6.55 2.75
CA SER A 357 -1.65 7.49 2.43
C SER A 357 -0.34 7.08 3.13
N LEU A 358 0.34 7.99 3.82
CA LEU A 358 1.50 7.71 4.69
C LEU A 358 1.27 6.52 5.64
N GLY A 359 0.10 6.44 6.26
CA GLY A 359 -0.25 5.35 7.19
C GLY A 359 -0.39 4.00 6.47
N GLY A 360 -0.84 4.02 5.21
CA GLY A 360 -0.88 2.83 4.36
C GLY A 360 0.52 2.34 3.98
N ALA A 361 1.41 3.24 3.60
CA ALA A 361 2.81 2.88 3.34
C ALA A 361 3.50 2.33 4.60
N LEU A 362 3.30 2.95 5.77
CA LEU A 362 3.83 2.43 7.04
C LEU A 362 3.25 1.06 7.40
N ALA A 363 1.95 0.85 7.15
CA ALA A 363 1.31 -0.46 7.32
C ALA A 363 1.94 -1.51 6.40
N SER A 364 2.19 -1.18 5.12
CA SER A 364 2.85 -2.08 4.17
C SER A 364 4.28 -2.42 4.59
N LEU A 365 5.07 -1.41 4.96
CA LEU A 365 6.44 -1.61 5.45
C LEU A 365 6.45 -2.53 6.68
N LEU A 366 5.58 -2.27 7.67
CA LEU A 366 5.44 -3.12 8.85
C LEU A 366 4.96 -4.55 8.49
N GLY A 367 4.00 -4.65 7.57
CA GLY A 367 3.45 -5.89 7.06
C GLY A 367 4.53 -6.76 6.42
N ARG A 368 5.42 -6.16 5.65
CA ARG A 368 6.59 -6.81 5.08
C ARG A 368 7.61 -7.21 6.14
N THR A 369 7.91 -6.33 7.10
CA THR A 369 8.87 -6.60 8.19
C THR A 369 8.53 -7.86 8.98
N PHE A 370 7.24 -8.11 9.22
CA PHE A 370 6.78 -9.20 10.09
C PHE A 370 5.95 -10.28 9.38
N GLY A 371 5.69 -10.14 8.07
CA GLY A 371 4.81 -11.03 7.30
C GLY A 371 3.36 -11.01 7.79
N ILE A 372 2.81 -9.80 7.96
CA ILE A 372 1.45 -9.56 8.48
C ILE A 372 0.51 -9.20 7.32
N PRO A 373 -0.67 -9.84 7.22
CA PRO A 373 -1.67 -9.50 6.20
C PRO A 373 -2.05 -8.01 6.27
N THR A 374 -1.94 -7.32 5.14
CA THR A 374 -2.03 -5.86 5.10
C THR A 374 -2.87 -5.38 3.93
N VAL A 375 -3.86 -4.52 4.20
CA VAL A 375 -4.68 -3.86 3.17
C VAL A 375 -4.47 -2.36 3.30
N THR A 376 -4.08 -1.68 2.23
CA THR A 376 -3.81 -0.23 2.27
C THR A 376 -4.69 0.51 1.26
N PHE A 377 -4.92 1.80 1.52
CA PHE A 377 -5.74 2.67 0.68
C PHE A 377 -4.93 3.88 0.21
N GLU A 378 -4.83 4.08 -1.10
CA GLU A 378 -4.08 5.17 -1.73
C GLU A 378 -2.66 5.35 -1.14
N ALA A 379 -1.99 4.24 -0.79
CA ALA A 379 -0.64 4.29 -0.27
C ALA A 379 0.34 4.72 -1.40
N PRO A 380 1.27 5.66 -1.16
CA PRO A 380 2.36 5.93 -2.10
C PRO A 380 3.22 4.69 -2.33
N GLY A 381 3.92 4.64 -3.47
CA GLY A 381 4.88 3.58 -3.76
C GLY A 381 5.99 3.53 -2.70
N GLU A 382 6.18 2.38 -2.09
CA GLU A 382 6.98 2.15 -0.88
C GLU A 382 8.06 1.05 -1.05
N ASP A 383 8.24 0.50 -2.26
CA ASP A 383 9.26 -0.52 -2.51
C ASP A 383 10.68 0.05 -2.32
N LEU A 384 10.92 1.31 -2.72
CA LEU A 384 12.20 1.99 -2.48
C LEU A 384 12.53 2.11 -0.98
N PRO A 385 11.67 2.68 -0.11
CA PRO A 385 11.96 2.70 1.32
C PRO A 385 12.03 1.28 1.93
N ALA A 386 11.26 0.30 1.44
CA ALA A 386 11.39 -1.09 1.88
C ALA A 386 12.80 -1.66 1.63
N ARG A 387 13.40 -1.37 0.46
CA ARG A 387 14.78 -1.76 0.14
C ARG A 387 15.80 -1.04 1.01
N ARG A 388 15.64 0.27 1.21
CA ARG A 388 16.52 1.09 2.07
C ARG A 388 16.51 0.66 3.53
N LEU A 389 15.36 0.17 4.00
CA LEU A 389 15.22 -0.36 5.36
C LEU A 389 15.79 -1.78 5.51
N HIS A 390 16.27 -2.40 4.42
CA HIS A 390 16.74 -3.79 4.37
C HIS A 390 15.69 -4.77 4.90
N LEU A 391 14.42 -4.52 4.55
CA LEU A 391 13.33 -5.39 5.00
C LEU A 391 13.51 -6.80 4.41
N PRO A 392 13.02 -7.86 5.09
CA PRO A 392 13.11 -9.22 4.57
C PRO A 392 12.37 -9.37 3.24
N PHE A 393 13.11 -9.57 2.14
CA PHE A 393 12.55 -9.97 0.85
C PHE A 393 12.68 -11.49 0.70
N PRO A 394 11.57 -12.23 0.61
CA PRO A 394 11.65 -13.67 0.40
C PRO A 394 12.22 -13.97 -1.00
N PRO A 395 13.19 -14.90 -1.12
CA PRO A 395 13.87 -15.13 -2.39
C PRO A 395 12.93 -15.74 -3.42
N GLY A 396 12.72 -15.02 -4.54
CA GLY A 396 12.03 -15.55 -5.72
C GLY A 396 10.53 -15.80 -5.55
N LEU A 397 9.87 -15.10 -4.62
CA LEU A 397 8.42 -15.23 -4.48
C LEU A 397 7.63 -14.44 -5.52
N PRO A 398 6.48 -14.99 -5.95
CA PRO A 398 5.38 -14.18 -6.46
C PRO A 398 4.80 -13.27 -5.38
N SER A 399 4.59 -12.00 -5.70
CA SER A 399 4.04 -10.96 -4.82
C SER A 399 2.70 -11.31 -4.17
N TYR A 400 1.88 -12.16 -4.81
CA TYR A 400 0.60 -12.60 -4.25
C TYR A 400 0.72 -13.46 -2.97
N LEU A 401 1.91 -13.98 -2.65
CA LEU A 401 2.16 -14.75 -1.42
C LEU A 401 2.63 -13.88 -0.24
N GLU A 402 2.84 -12.58 -0.46
CA GLU A 402 3.25 -11.62 0.59
C GLU A 402 2.07 -11.13 1.43
N GLY A 403 0.83 -11.27 0.96
CA GLY A 403 -0.40 -10.85 1.64
C GLY A 403 -0.48 -9.35 1.93
N ILE A 404 0.06 -8.54 1.01
CA ILE A 404 -0.02 -7.08 1.03
C ILE A 404 -0.83 -6.65 -0.20
N TRP A 405 -1.91 -5.91 0.01
CA TRP A 405 -2.80 -5.43 -1.05
C TRP A 405 -2.97 -3.91 -0.98
N HIS A 406 -2.65 -3.24 -2.07
CA HIS A 406 -2.74 -1.80 -2.23
C HIS A 406 -3.97 -1.43 -3.06
N PHE A 407 -5.04 -1.01 -2.39
CA PHE A 407 -6.22 -0.47 -3.06
C PHE A 407 -6.01 1.00 -3.37
N GLY A 408 -6.29 1.38 -4.61
CA GLY A 408 -6.23 2.78 -5.02
C GLY A 408 -6.97 3.03 -6.32
N HIS A 409 -6.95 4.26 -6.82
CA HIS A 409 -7.60 4.61 -8.07
C HIS A 409 -6.70 5.42 -9.01
N ASN A 410 -6.88 5.25 -10.32
CA ASN A 410 -5.96 5.84 -11.30
C ASN A 410 -6.09 7.36 -11.53
N ALA A 411 -6.97 8.04 -10.80
CA ALA A 411 -7.02 9.50 -10.74
C ALA A 411 -6.31 10.11 -9.51
N ASP A 412 -5.73 9.29 -8.63
CA ASP A 412 -4.93 9.78 -7.50
C ASP A 412 -3.47 9.90 -7.93
N PRO A 413 -2.90 11.12 -8.00
CA PRO A 413 -1.52 11.28 -8.38
C PRO A 413 -0.51 10.77 -7.33
N ILE A 414 -0.90 10.61 -6.06
CA ILE A 414 -0.01 10.09 -5.01
C ILE A 414 0.13 8.58 -5.14
N PHE A 415 -0.97 7.83 -5.16
CA PHE A 415 -0.96 6.38 -5.39
C PHE A 415 -0.29 6.02 -6.72
N MET A 416 -0.57 6.76 -7.79
CA MET A 416 0.03 6.50 -9.10
C MET A 416 1.48 6.99 -9.24
N GLY A 417 2.06 7.65 -8.22
CA GLY A 417 3.43 8.19 -8.28
C GLY A 417 3.62 9.34 -9.30
N THR A 418 2.53 9.95 -9.75
CA THR A 418 2.55 11.04 -10.76
C THR A 418 2.49 12.44 -10.14
N CYS A 419 2.42 12.56 -8.82
CA CYS A 419 2.45 13.85 -8.12
C CYS A 419 3.86 14.48 -8.04
N ASN A 420 4.67 14.31 -9.07
CA ASN A 420 6.09 14.66 -9.08
C ASN A 420 6.39 15.94 -9.89
N GLY A 421 7.57 16.53 -9.65
CA GLY A 421 8.09 17.67 -10.40
C GLY A 421 7.64 19.04 -9.87
N ALA A 422 8.43 20.09 -10.19
CA ALA A 422 8.36 21.40 -9.55
C ALA A 422 7.01 22.14 -9.66
N SER A 423 6.17 21.79 -10.65
CA SER A 423 4.84 22.38 -10.84
C SER A 423 3.69 21.51 -10.34
N SER A 424 3.94 20.34 -9.76
CA SER A 424 2.87 19.50 -9.20
C SER A 424 2.25 20.16 -7.97
N SER A 425 0.99 19.82 -7.70
CA SER A 425 0.32 20.27 -6.48
C SER A 425 1.09 19.82 -5.24
N CYS A 426 1.57 18.56 -5.19
CA CYS A 426 2.39 18.06 -4.09
C CYS A 426 3.64 18.91 -3.88
N SER A 427 4.39 19.23 -4.94
CA SER A 427 5.57 20.10 -4.85
C SER A 427 5.23 21.49 -4.32
N ILE A 428 4.12 22.08 -4.77
CA ILE A 428 3.66 23.38 -4.27
C ILE A 428 3.30 23.31 -2.77
N GLY A 429 2.77 22.19 -2.30
CA GLY A 429 2.55 21.91 -0.87
C GLY A 429 3.79 21.52 -0.09
N GLY A 430 4.94 21.39 -0.75
CA GLY A 430 6.22 20.99 -0.17
C GLY A 430 6.39 19.48 0.07
N TYR A 431 5.66 18.65 -0.68
CA TYR A 431 5.82 17.19 -0.72
C TYR A 431 6.58 16.78 -1.97
N ALA A 432 7.68 16.08 -1.75
CA ALA A 432 8.53 15.46 -2.76
C ALA A 432 8.11 13.99 -2.92
N MET A 433 7.00 13.76 -3.62
CA MET A 433 6.47 12.43 -3.91
C MET A 433 7.04 11.94 -5.26
N GLU A 434 8.20 11.29 -5.22
CA GLU A 434 8.94 10.82 -6.40
C GLU A 434 8.86 9.30 -6.61
N THR A 435 8.38 8.53 -5.64
CA THR A 435 8.22 7.07 -5.74
C THR A 435 6.88 6.67 -6.36
N GLU A 436 6.88 5.56 -7.11
CA GLU A 436 5.71 4.96 -7.74
C GLU A 436 5.65 3.42 -7.56
N CYS A 437 6.75 2.77 -7.20
CA CYS A 437 6.81 1.31 -7.11
C CYS A 437 6.17 0.78 -5.83
N HIS A 438 5.18 -0.12 -5.96
CA HIS A 438 4.58 -0.83 -4.83
C HIS A 438 5.18 -2.19 -4.58
N THR A 439 5.12 -2.62 -3.33
CA THR A 439 5.29 -4.01 -2.91
C THR A 439 3.98 -4.79 -3.05
N GLY A 440 4.01 -6.12 -2.82
CA GLY A 440 2.80 -6.94 -2.83
C GLY A 440 1.98 -6.81 -4.13
N GLN A 441 0.65 -6.71 -3.99
CA GLN A 441 -0.28 -6.59 -5.12
C GLN A 441 -0.99 -5.23 -5.14
N VAL A 442 -1.32 -4.75 -6.33
CA VAL A 442 -2.11 -3.52 -6.55
C VAL A 442 -3.52 -3.87 -7.03
N CYS A 443 -4.52 -3.18 -6.48
CA CYS A 443 -5.95 -3.37 -6.78
C CYS A 443 -6.54 -2.01 -7.18
N VAL A 444 -6.55 -1.71 -8.49
CA VAL A 444 -6.75 -0.33 -8.98
C VAL A 444 -8.15 -0.13 -9.60
N TYR A 445 -8.93 0.81 -9.07
CA TYR A 445 -10.16 1.29 -9.68
C TYR A 445 -9.85 2.22 -10.88
N ASN A 446 -10.52 2.01 -12.02
CA ASN A 446 -10.31 2.79 -13.24
C ASN A 446 -11.28 3.96 -13.38
N VAL A 447 -11.30 4.84 -12.38
CA VAL A 447 -12.21 6.00 -12.31
C VAL A 447 -12.03 6.99 -13.48
N VAL A 448 -10.83 7.08 -14.05
CA VAL A 448 -10.57 7.92 -15.24
C VAL A 448 -11.40 7.44 -16.43
N LYS A 449 -11.41 6.13 -16.70
CA LYS A 449 -12.16 5.57 -17.82
C LYS A 449 -13.64 5.44 -17.51
N ASP A 450 -13.96 4.93 -16.33
CA ASP A 450 -15.33 4.53 -15.99
C ASP A 450 -16.20 5.72 -15.59
N LYS A 451 -15.60 6.75 -14.95
CA LYS A 451 -16.30 7.95 -14.45
C LYS A 451 -15.86 9.25 -15.11
N GLY A 452 -14.84 9.22 -15.98
CA GLY A 452 -14.32 10.42 -16.64
C GLY A 452 -13.54 11.34 -15.72
N TRP A 453 -13.03 10.84 -14.59
CA TRP A 453 -12.24 11.65 -13.66
C TRP A 453 -10.94 12.12 -14.30
N HIS A 454 -10.51 13.32 -13.93
CA HIS A 454 -9.17 13.80 -14.21
C HIS A 454 -8.27 13.52 -13.01
N VAL A 455 -6.97 13.35 -13.24
CA VAL A 455 -5.98 13.22 -12.16
C VAL A 455 -6.04 14.48 -11.30
N ASN A 456 -6.32 14.31 -10.00
CA ASN A 456 -6.48 15.41 -9.06
C ASN A 456 -6.10 14.94 -7.66
N LEU A 457 -5.27 15.74 -6.97
CA LEU A 457 -4.86 15.47 -5.60
C LEU A 457 -6.04 15.42 -4.61
N LEU A 458 -7.15 16.13 -4.89
CA LEU A 458 -8.34 16.06 -4.05
C LEU A 458 -8.97 14.66 -4.02
N HIS A 459 -8.75 13.85 -5.06
CA HIS A 459 -9.26 12.48 -5.09
C HIS A 459 -8.51 11.54 -4.14
N HIS A 460 -7.31 11.92 -3.67
CA HIS A 460 -6.55 11.15 -2.68
C HIS A 460 -7.23 11.09 -1.29
N ARG A 461 -8.25 11.91 -1.01
CA ARG A 461 -8.87 11.91 0.33
C ARG A 461 -9.59 10.58 0.59
N ILE A 462 -9.38 10.00 1.77
CA ILE A 462 -10.01 8.72 2.16
C ILE A 462 -11.55 8.76 2.03
N HIS A 463 -12.19 9.89 2.33
CA HIS A 463 -13.64 10.04 2.14
C HIS A 463 -14.05 9.98 0.66
N THR A 464 -13.26 10.56 -0.25
CA THR A 464 -13.48 10.41 -1.70
C THR A 464 -13.31 8.96 -2.14
N VAL A 465 -12.31 8.25 -1.61
CA VAL A 465 -12.11 6.82 -1.89
C VAL A 465 -13.28 5.98 -1.39
N ILE A 466 -13.83 6.29 -0.22
CA ILE A 466 -14.99 5.58 0.35
C ILE A 466 -16.26 5.91 -0.45
N ASP A 467 -16.68 7.17 -0.41
CA ASP A 467 -17.99 7.63 -0.88
C ASP A 467 -18.10 7.58 -2.41
N ASP A 468 -17.06 8.04 -3.12
CA ASP A 468 -17.12 8.25 -4.56
C ASP A 468 -16.42 7.13 -5.36
N VAL A 469 -15.75 6.17 -4.71
CA VAL A 469 -15.09 5.04 -5.38
C VAL A 469 -15.62 3.70 -4.87
N ILE A 470 -15.25 3.26 -3.68
CA ILE A 470 -15.60 1.92 -3.18
C ILE A 470 -17.12 1.72 -3.13
N GLU A 471 -17.87 2.71 -2.67
CA GLU A 471 -19.34 2.61 -2.58
C GLU A 471 -20.04 2.56 -3.93
N ASP A 472 -19.55 3.33 -4.90
CA ASP A 472 -20.19 3.53 -6.20
C ASP A 472 -19.83 2.44 -7.23
N TYR A 473 -18.78 1.64 -7.01
CA TYR A 473 -18.51 0.43 -7.81
C TYR A 473 -19.25 -0.79 -7.25
N ASP A 474 -19.82 -1.64 -8.11
CA ASP A 474 -20.53 -2.86 -7.66
C ASP A 474 -19.59 -3.88 -6.97
N ASP A 475 -18.39 -4.05 -7.52
CA ASP A 475 -17.38 -5.02 -7.08
C ASP A 475 -16.02 -4.33 -6.82
N VAL A 476 -15.16 -4.99 -6.06
CA VAL A 476 -13.77 -4.58 -5.84
C VAL A 476 -12.89 -4.91 -7.06
N PRO A 477 -11.84 -4.13 -7.35
CA PRO A 477 -10.94 -4.41 -8.45
C PRO A 477 -10.14 -5.68 -8.16
N ARG A 478 -9.81 -6.40 -9.23
CA ARG A 478 -8.90 -7.54 -9.12
C ARG A 478 -7.51 -7.06 -8.72
N CYS A 479 -6.96 -7.64 -7.67
CA CYS A 479 -5.58 -7.44 -7.27
C CYS A 479 -4.62 -8.20 -8.21
N VAL A 480 -3.58 -7.54 -8.67
CA VAL A 480 -2.57 -8.08 -9.59
C VAL A 480 -1.17 -7.66 -9.15
N ASP A 481 -0.16 -8.35 -9.65
CA ASP A 481 1.23 -7.94 -9.43
C ASP A 481 1.48 -6.59 -10.11
N PRO A 482 2.20 -5.66 -9.48
CA PRO A 482 2.51 -4.37 -10.08
C PRO A 482 3.40 -4.54 -11.32
N ASP A 483 3.28 -3.60 -12.26
CA ASP A 483 4.15 -3.57 -13.43
C ASP A 483 5.62 -3.36 -13.01
N PRO A 484 6.60 -3.87 -13.78
CA PRO A 484 8.02 -3.64 -13.49
C PRO A 484 8.32 -2.15 -13.38
N CYS A 485 8.85 -1.76 -12.23
CA CYS A 485 9.01 -0.36 -11.84
C CYS A 485 10.43 -0.10 -11.32
N VAL A 486 10.94 1.11 -11.56
CA VAL A 486 12.25 1.56 -11.05
C VAL A 486 12.13 3.01 -10.60
N ASP A 487 12.06 3.20 -9.28
CA ASP A 487 12.10 4.52 -8.69
C ASP A 487 13.47 5.19 -8.88
N CYS A 488 13.47 6.51 -8.96
CA CYS A 488 14.68 7.33 -8.87
C CYS A 488 15.77 7.00 -9.91
N PHE A 489 15.38 6.50 -11.10
CA PHE A 489 16.30 6.09 -12.17
C PHE A 489 17.37 7.14 -12.53
N ASN A 490 17.04 8.43 -12.42
CA ASN A 490 17.97 9.52 -12.75
C ASN A 490 18.99 9.83 -11.65
N TRP A 491 18.82 9.27 -10.44
CA TRP A 491 19.69 9.50 -9.30
C TRP A 491 20.85 8.51 -9.27
N ARG A 492 22.02 9.00 -8.86
CA ARG A 492 23.20 8.22 -8.56
C ARG A 492 23.35 8.10 -7.05
N PHE A 493 23.37 6.87 -6.55
CA PHE A 493 23.55 6.61 -5.13
C PHE A 493 24.99 6.21 -4.81
N THR A 494 25.62 6.91 -3.87
CA THR A 494 26.96 6.62 -3.36
C THR A 494 26.87 5.85 -2.04
N SER A 495 27.88 5.04 -1.74
CA SER A 495 27.94 4.22 -0.53
C SER A 495 29.15 4.55 0.35
N THR A 496 29.69 5.77 0.25
CA THR A 496 30.81 6.20 1.11
C THR A 496 30.39 6.19 2.56
N ASP A 497 31.23 5.60 3.42
CA ASP A 497 31.04 5.64 4.87
C ASP A 497 30.97 7.10 5.30
N TRP A 498 29.80 7.55 5.78
CA TRP A 498 29.69 8.84 6.45
C TRP A 498 30.30 8.68 7.83
N GLU A 499 31.46 9.28 8.06
CA GLU A 499 31.99 9.47 9.40
C GLU A 499 31.00 10.38 10.15
N ASP A 500 30.43 9.87 11.25
CA ASP A 500 29.66 10.68 12.18
C ASP A 500 30.58 11.78 12.73
N ASP A 501 30.37 13.02 12.31
CA ASP A 501 30.94 14.19 12.97
C ASP A 501 30.20 14.44 14.31
N GLY A 502 30.39 13.52 15.28
CA GLY A 502 30.23 13.75 16.72
C GLY A 502 28.82 13.88 17.27
#